data_AF-A0A6A4SWS6-F1
#
_entry.id   AF-A0A6A4SWS6-F1
#
_cell.length_a   1.000
_cell.length_b   1.000
_cell.length_c   1.000
_cell.angle_alpha   90.00
_cell.angle_beta   90.00
_cell.angle_gamma   90.00
#
_symmetry.space_group_name_H-M   'P 1'
#
loop_
_entity.id
_entity.type
_entity.pdbx_description
1 polymer ?
#
loop_
_entity_poly.entity_id
_entity_poly.type
_entity_poly.pdbx_seq_one_letter_code
_entity_poly.pdbx_strand_id
1 'polypeptide(L)'
;MLVWRAAANHRYANVFLQPVTDDIAPGYRSIVHRPMDLAAIKKNIETSLIRTTAEFQRDIMLMFQNAVMYNSLDHDVYHMALEMQRDVLEQIQQFLATQLIMETAESGISAKSLRGRESTRKQDSTDKDTVSMSSPAFLLSLFIIWVEDNVEEDPFLLRQPYRHGLHTA
;
A
#
# COMPACT_ATOMS: atom_id res chain seq x y z
N MET A 1 8.86 8.16 -9.96
CA MET A 1 7.49 8.13 -9.39
C MET A 1 7.40 9.15 -8.25
N LEU A 2 6.36 9.99 -8.19
CA LEU A 2 6.22 11.04 -7.17
C LEU A 2 6.11 10.48 -5.75
N VAL A 3 5.33 9.41 -5.58
CA VAL A 3 5.07 8.80 -4.28
C VAL A 3 6.34 8.20 -3.65
N TRP A 4 7.25 7.66 -4.46
CA TRP A 4 8.56 7.22 -3.98
C TRP A 4 9.38 8.36 -3.35
N ARG A 5 9.34 9.57 -3.92
CA ARG A 5 10.07 10.73 -3.36
C ARG A 5 9.53 11.12 -1.99
N ALA A 6 8.22 11.01 -1.81
CA ALA A 6 7.57 11.36 -0.57
C ALA A 6 7.96 10.37 0.56
N ALA A 7 8.05 9.07 0.25
CA ALA A 7 8.66 8.09 1.14
C ALA A 7 10.15 8.37 1.41
N ALA A 8 10.94 8.67 0.38
CA ALA A 8 12.39 8.92 0.52
C ALA A 8 12.73 10.20 1.32
N ASN A 9 11.81 11.15 1.40
CA ASN A 9 11.96 12.39 2.18
C ASN A 9 11.40 12.28 3.60
N HIS A 10 10.85 11.13 3.99
CA HIS A 10 10.34 10.92 5.35
C HIS A 10 11.49 11.00 6.38
N ARG A 11 11.20 11.52 7.58
CA ARG A 11 12.21 11.71 8.64
C ARG A 11 12.95 10.43 9.07
N TYR A 12 12.32 9.26 8.89
CA TYR A 12 12.92 7.95 9.19
C TYR A 12 13.44 7.20 7.96
N ALA A 13 13.39 7.78 6.77
CA ALA A 13 13.76 7.11 5.53
C ALA A 13 15.19 6.53 5.55
N ASN A 14 16.11 7.17 6.27
CA ASN A 14 17.51 6.72 6.38
C ASN A 14 17.64 5.29 6.92
N VAL A 15 16.74 4.86 7.83
CA VAL A 15 16.75 3.50 8.41
C VAL A 15 16.41 2.45 7.35
N PHE A 16 15.59 2.81 6.36
CA PHE A 16 15.07 1.91 5.33
C PHE A 16 15.73 2.12 3.96
N LEU A 17 16.81 2.92 3.89
CA LEU A 17 17.38 3.38 2.63
C LEU A 17 18.20 2.30 1.91
N GLN A 18 18.90 1.47 2.69
CA GLN A 18 19.85 0.48 2.18
C GLN A 18 19.45 -0.94 2.62
N PRO A 19 19.92 -1.98 1.91
CA PRO A 19 19.67 -3.36 2.30
C PRO A 19 20.15 -3.65 3.73
N VAL A 20 19.35 -4.42 4.46
CA VAL A 20 19.69 -4.86 5.80
C VAL A 20 20.82 -5.89 5.75
N THR A 21 21.93 -5.60 6.42
CA THR A 21 23.10 -6.49 6.57
C THR A 21 23.04 -7.26 7.89
N ASP A 22 23.83 -8.34 7.99
CA ASP A 22 23.88 -9.14 9.22
C ASP A 22 24.50 -8.37 10.39
N ASP A 23 25.42 -7.43 10.11
CA ASP A 23 26.04 -6.57 11.12
C ASP A 23 25.03 -5.65 11.82
N ILE A 24 23.99 -5.20 11.12
CA ILE A 24 22.97 -4.30 11.69
C ILE A 24 21.78 -5.06 12.25
N ALA A 25 21.52 -6.27 11.75
CA ALA A 25 20.40 -7.12 12.15
C ALA A 25 20.82 -8.59 12.06
N PRO A 26 21.44 -9.13 13.13
CA PRO A 26 21.91 -10.51 13.14
C PRO A 26 20.81 -11.52 12.85
N GLY A 27 21.05 -12.43 11.92
CA GLY A 27 20.08 -13.46 11.54
C GLY A 27 18.89 -12.93 10.74
N TYR A 28 18.89 -11.68 10.28
CA TYR A 28 17.77 -11.11 9.53
C TYR A 28 17.36 -11.97 8.33
N ARG A 29 18.33 -12.51 7.58
CA ARG A 29 18.06 -13.32 6.38
C ARG A 29 17.53 -14.73 6.67
N SER A 30 17.60 -15.23 7.90
CA SER A 30 17.00 -16.51 8.27
C SER A 30 15.51 -16.37 8.60
N ILE A 31 15.08 -15.17 8.98
CA ILE A 31 13.69 -14.85 9.36
C ILE A 31 12.95 -14.18 8.20
N VAL A 32 13.58 -13.19 7.56
CA VAL A 32 12.99 -12.41 6.46
C VAL A 32 13.37 -12.99 5.11
N HIS A 33 12.43 -13.69 4.48
CA HIS A 33 12.67 -14.40 3.21
C HIS A 33 12.75 -13.49 1.99
N ARG A 34 12.05 -12.36 1.99
CA ARG A 34 12.08 -11.38 0.90
C ARG A 34 12.46 -10.00 1.42
N PRO A 35 13.77 -9.73 1.63
CA PRO A 35 14.25 -8.41 2.01
C PRO A 35 13.85 -7.35 0.98
N MET A 36 13.59 -6.14 1.45
CA MET A 36 13.27 -4.98 0.63
C MET A 36 13.76 -3.70 1.31
N ASP A 37 14.16 -2.72 0.52
CA ASP A 37 14.65 -1.41 0.96
C ASP A 37 14.31 -0.33 -0.10
N LEU A 38 14.39 0.95 0.27
CA LEU A 38 14.02 2.04 -0.62
C LEU A 38 14.91 2.14 -1.88
N ALA A 39 16.19 1.76 -1.80
CA ALA A 39 17.08 1.76 -2.95
C ALA A 39 16.72 0.65 -3.94
N ALA A 40 16.36 -0.55 -3.45
CA ALA A 40 15.84 -1.64 -4.27
C ALA A 40 14.52 -1.25 -4.94
N ILE A 41 13.58 -0.65 -4.21
CA ILE A 41 12.31 -0.15 -4.78
C ILE A 41 12.58 0.91 -5.85
N LYS A 42 13.50 1.86 -5.59
CA LYS A 42 13.90 2.87 -6.56
C LYS A 42 14.43 2.25 -7.85
N LYS A 43 15.35 1.28 -7.72
CA LYS A 43 15.92 0.55 -8.84
C LYS A 43 14.83 -0.17 -9.63
N ASN A 44 13.88 -0.83 -8.96
CA ASN A 44 12.77 -1.53 -9.60
C ASN A 44 11.86 -0.56 -10.39
N ILE A 45 11.68 0.68 -9.93
CA ILE A 45 10.99 1.73 -10.69
C ILE A 45 11.81 2.12 -11.93
N GLU A 46 13.11 2.39 -11.77
CA GLU A 46 14.01 2.80 -12.85
C GLU A 46 14.15 1.73 -13.95
N THR A 47 14.11 0.45 -13.57
CA THR A 47 14.16 -0.67 -14.51
C THR A 47 12.78 -1.14 -14.99
N SER A 48 11.72 -0.36 -14.73
CA SER A 48 10.35 -0.68 -15.16
C SER A 48 9.81 -2.04 -14.66
N LEU A 49 10.29 -2.51 -13.49
CA LEU A 49 9.71 -3.65 -12.75
C LEU A 49 8.54 -3.21 -11.86
N ILE A 50 8.54 -1.96 -11.40
CA ILE A 50 7.41 -1.29 -10.77
C ILE A 50 6.91 -0.23 -11.75
N ARG A 51 5.71 -0.43 -12.28
CA ARG A 51 5.09 0.44 -13.29
C ARG A 51 3.86 1.15 -12.74
N THR A 52 3.21 0.55 -11.76
CA THR A 52 1.95 1.01 -11.18
C THR A 52 2.11 1.42 -9.72
N THR A 53 1.22 2.28 -9.24
CA THR A 53 1.14 2.64 -7.82
C THR A 53 0.87 1.42 -6.94
N ALA A 54 0.09 0.44 -7.43
CA ALA A 54 -0.20 -0.79 -6.70
C ALA A 54 1.05 -1.67 -6.49
N GLU A 55 1.90 -1.80 -7.51
CA GLU A 55 3.18 -2.53 -7.39
C GLU A 55 4.15 -1.81 -6.44
N PHE A 56 4.18 -0.47 -6.48
CA PHE A 56 4.95 0.32 -5.52
C PHE A 56 4.45 0.11 -4.09
N GLN A 57 3.13 0.21 -3.87
CA GLN A 57 2.50 -0.01 -2.57
C GLN A 57 2.82 -1.41 -2.04
N ARG A 58 2.73 -2.45 -2.87
CA ARG A 58 3.09 -3.82 -2.48
C ARG A 58 4.51 -3.93 -1.95
N ASP A 59 5.49 -3.41 -2.69
CA ASP A 59 6.90 -3.56 -2.33
C ASP A 59 7.28 -2.67 -1.13
N ILE A 60 6.71 -1.47 -0.99
CA ILE A 60 6.97 -0.60 0.16
C ILE A 60 6.27 -1.09 1.44
N MET A 61 5.08 -1.69 1.35
CA MET A 61 4.43 -2.32 2.50
C MET A 61 5.18 -3.57 2.96
N LEU A 62 5.73 -4.36 2.03
CA LEU A 62 6.60 -5.49 2.37
C LEU A 62 7.82 -5.05 3.20
N MET A 63 8.45 -3.93 2.81
CA MET A 63 9.59 -3.36 3.55
C MET A 63 9.21 -3.04 5.01
N PHE A 64 8.07 -2.39 5.24
CA PHE A 64 7.60 -2.09 6.61
C PHE A 64 7.20 -3.36 7.37
N GLN A 65 6.49 -4.28 6.73
CA GLN A 65 6.08 -5.53 7.37
C GLN A 65 7.28 -6.37 7.81
N ASN A 66 8.34 -6.42 7.00
CA ASN A 66 9.59 -7.09 7.37
C ASN A 66 10.22 -6.45 8.62
N ALA A 67 10.19 -5.11 8.72
CA ALA A 67 10.71 -4.40 9.87
C ALA A 67 9.87 -4.67 11.14
N VAL A 68 8.54 -4.60 11.03
CA VAL A 68 7.60 -4.89 12.12
C VAL A 68 7.72 -6.35 12.60
N MET A 69 7.91 -7.30 11.67
CA MET A 69 8.04 -8.73 12.00
C MET A 69 9.36 -9.07 12.69
N TYR A 70 10.48 -8.51 12.22
CA TYR A 70 11.80 -8.83 12.75
C TYR A 70 12.08 -8.13 14.09
N ASN A 71 11.63 -6.88 14.25
CA ASN A 71 11.92 -6.08 15.43
C ASN A 71 10.87 -6.31 16.52
N SER A 72 11.30 -6.34 17.79
CA SER A 72 10.38 -6.39 18.93
C SER A 72 9.58 -5.10 19.07
N LEU A 73 8.44 -5.18 19.77
CA LEU A 73 7.56 -4.04 20.04
C LEU A 73 8.26 -2.88 20.78
N ASP A 74 9.36 -3.19 21.48
CA ASP A 74 10.11 -2.24 22.30
C ASP A 74 11.25 -1.57 21.52
N HIS A 75 11.47 -1.96 20.26
CA HIS A 75 12.59 -1.50 19.45
C HIS A 75 12.20 -0.27 18.61
N ASP A 76 13.04 0.75 18.56
CA ASP A 76 12.71 2.01 17.85
C ASP A 76 12.33 1.80 16.38
N VAL A 77 12.99 0.85 15.69
CA VAL A 77 12.71 0.53 14.27
C VAL A 77 11.29 0.01 14.06
N TYR A 78 10.73 -0.69 15.06
CA TYR A 78 9.33 -1.12 15.02
C TYR A 78 8.39 0.09 14.95
N HIS A 79 8.57 1.06 15.86
CA HIS A 79 7.75 2.27 15.89
C HIS A 79 7.97 3.18 14.67
N MET A 80 9.22 3.32 14.23
CA MET A 80 9.55 4.09 13.02
C MET A 80 8.90 3.49 11.77
N ALA A 81 8.84 2.15 11.67
CA ALA A 81 8.18 1.47 10.56
C ALA A 81 6.67 1.74 10.56
N LEU A 82 5.99 1.64 11.71
CA LEU A 82 4.55 1.92 11.82
C LEU A 82 4.20 3.38 11.48
N GLU A 83 4.95 4.35 11.99
CA GLU A 83 4.73 5.78 11.70
C GLU A 83 4.91 6.05 10.20
N MET A 84 6.04 5.60 9.63
CA MET A 84 6.33 5.82 8.21
C MET A 84 5.35 5.07 7.29
N GLN A 85 4.91 3.87 7.67
CA GLN A 85 3.90 3.11 6.95
C GLN A 85 2.58 3.88 6.84
N ARG A 86 2.08 4.42 7.95
CA ARG A 86 0.85 5.21 7.99
C ARG A 86 0.96 6.43 7.06
N ASP A 87 2.02 7.21 7.22
CA ASP A 87 2.19 8.47 6.51
C ASP A 87 2.38 8.24 4.99
N VAL A 88 3.12 7.21 4.60
CA VAL A 88 3.29 6.84 3.18
C VAL A 88 1.99 6.30 2.59
N LEU A 89 1.22 5.52 3.34
CA LEU A 89 -0.07 4.99 2.87
C LEU A 89 -1.08 6.13 2.64
N GLU A 90 -1.12 7.12 3.53
CA GLU A 90 -1.95 8.31 3.35
C GLU A 90 -1.57 9.06 2.07
N GLN A 91 -0.27 9.26 1.82
CA GLN A 91 0.21 9.91 0.59
C GLN A 91 -0.15 9.12 -0.68
N ILE A 92 -0.10 7.79 -0.64
CA ILE A 92 -0.56 6.94 -1.74
C ILE A 92 -2.05 7.18 -2.00
N GLN A 93 -2.88 7.17 -0.96
CA GLN A 93 -4.32 7.36 -1.07
C GLN A 93 -4.67 8.76 -1.62
N GLN A 94 -4.03 9.81 -1.11
CA GLN A 94 -4.21 11.18 -1.60
C GLN A 94 -3.81 11.31 -3.08
N PHE A 95 -2.72 10.66 -3.49
CA PHE A 95 -2.29 10.64 -4.89
C PHE A 95 -3.34 9.96 -5.79
N LEU A 96 -3.86 8.79 -5.40
CA LEU A 96 -4.88 8.06 -6.15
C LEU A 96 -6.20 8.84 -6.24
N ALA A 97 -6.65 9.45 -5.13
CA ALA A 97 -7.84 10.29 -5.12
C ALA A 97 -7.70 11.50 -6.07
N THR A 98 -6.52 12.12 -6.11
CA THR A 98 -6.24 13.24 -7.01
C THR A 98 -6.31 12.82 -8.47
N GLN A 99 -5.74 11.66 -8.83
CA GLN A 99 -5.80 11.14 -10.20
C GLN A 99 -7.25 10.90 -10.65
N LEU A 100 -8.08 10.32 -9.79
CA LEU A 100 -9.50 10.06 -10.09
C LEU A 100 -10.31 11.35 -10.35
N ILE A 101 -10.05 12.41 -9.58
CA ILE A 101 -10.69 13.72 -9.78
C ILE A 101 -10.29 14.32 -11.13
N MET A 102 -9.02 14.18 -11.54
CA MET A 102 -8.56 14.69 -12.82
C MET A 102 -9.20 13.94 -14.00
N GLU A 103 -9.26 12.61 -13.94
CA GLU A 103 -9.89 11.78 -14.99
C GLU A 103 -11.38 12.09 -15.18
N THR A 104 -12.11 12.32 -14.09
CA THR A 104 -13.54 12.67 -14.13
C THR A 104 -13.78 14.09 -14.62
N ALA A 105 -12.89 15.04 -14.32
CA ALA A 105 -12.95 16.41 -14.82
C ALA A 105 -12.71 16.48 -16.34
N GLU A 106 -11.75 15.72 -16.87
CA GLU A 106 -11.47 15.66 -18.31
C GLU A 106 -12.63 15.02 -19.10
N SER A 107 -13.24 13.97 -18.54
CA SER A 107 -14.42 13.32 -19.12
C SER A 107 -15.66 14.23 -19.15
N GLY A 108 -15.77 15.18 -18.21
CA GLY A 108 -16.88 16.13 -18.12
C GLY A 108 -16.83 17.31 -19.12
N ILE A 109 -15.68 17.58 -19.72
CA ILE A 109 -15.51 18.69 -20.69
C ILE A 109 -15.92 18.25 -22.12
N SER A 110 -15.77 16.96 -22.46
CA SER A 110 -16.19 16.43 -23.77
C SER A 110 -17.72 16.44 -23.98
N ALA A 111 -18.54 16.52 -22.92
CA ALA A 111 -20.00 16.51 -23.02
C ALA A 111 -20.64 17.90 -23.24
N LYS A 112 -19.88 19.00 -23.15
CA LYS A 112 -20.43 20.37 -23.30
C LYS A 112 -20.16 21.03 -24.64
N SER A 113 -19.35 20.40 -25.50
CA SER A 113 -19.18 20.83 -26.89
C SER A 113 -19.86 19.82 -27.80
N LEU A 114 -21.20 19.83 -27.85
CA LEU A 114 -22.00 19.48 -29.03
C LEU A 114 -23.48 19.78 -28.76
N ARG A 115 -23.89 20.94 -29.27
CA ARG A 115 -25.18 21.16 -29.95
C ARG A 115 -26.45 21.14 -29.07
N GLY A 116 -26.90 22.33 -28.73
CA GLY A 116 -28.34 22.56 -28.58
C GLY A 116 -29.08 22.14 -29.85
N ARG A 117 -30.11 21.31 -29.69
CA ARG A 117 -31.35 21.26 -30.49
C ARG A 117 -32.26 20.16 -29.91
N GLU A 118 -33.42 20.59 -29.46
CA GLU A 118 -34.52 19.79 -28.91
C GLU A 118 -35.16 18.86 -29.96
N SER A 119 -35.47 17.60 -29.58
CA SER A 119 -36.68 16.87 -29.98
C SER A 119 -36.73 15.45 -29.39
N THR A 120 -37.82 15.17 -28.68
CA THR A 120 -38.44 13.91 -28.24
C THR A 120 -38.17 12.66 -29.10
N ARG A 121 -37.66 11.55 -28.53
CA ARG A 121 -38.07 10.17 -28.89
C ARG A 121 -37.61 9.10 -27.89
N LYS A 122 -38.41 8.02 -27.85
CA LYS A 122 -38.58 6.93 -26.87
C LYS A 122 -37.39 5.95 -26.71
N GLN A 123 -37.42 5.29 -25.55
CA GLN A 123 -36.75 4.04 -25.11
C GLN A 123 -36.69 2.92 -26.15
N ASP A 124 -35.54 2.24 -26.20
CA ASP A 124 -35.32 0.77 -26.21
C ASP A 124 -33.79 0.54 -26.35
N SER A 125 -33.11 -0.52 -25.94
CA SER A 125 -33.18 -1.59 -24.94
C SER A 125 -31.75 -2.20 -24.91
N THR A 126 -31.48 -3.00 -23.88
CA THR A 126 -30.33 -3.91 -23.72
C THR A 126 -28.95 -3.26 -23.62
N ASP A 127 -28.41 -3.14 -22.40
CA ASP A 127 -26.97 -3.27 -22.25
C ASP A 127 -26.58 -4.02 -20.97
N LYS A 128 -25.61 -4.89 -21.17
CA LYS A 128 -25.15 -5.92 -20.25
C LYS A 128 -24.56 -5.31 -18.98
N ASP A 129 -24.80 -5.99 -17.86
CA ASP A 129 -24.23 -5.70 -16.54
C ASP A 129 -22.70 -5.79 -16.53
N THR A 130 -22.00 -4.80 -17.07
CA THR A 130 -20.60 -4.56 -16.74
C THR A 130 -20.59 -3.63 -15.54
N VAL A 131 -20.47 -4.19 -14.33
CA VAL A 131 -20.34 -3.40 -13.11
C VAL A 131 -19.10 -2.52 -13.25
N SER A 132 -19.31 -1.20 -13.34
CA SER A 132 -18.22 -0.24 -13.39
C SER A 132 -17.39 -0.37 -12.12
N MET A 133 -16.08 -0.59 -12.27
CA MET A 133 -15.14 -0.70 -11.14
C MET A 133 -15.01 0.60 -10.33
N SER A 134 -15.60 1.70 -10.79
CA SER A 134 -15.73 2.97 -10.07
C SER A 134 -17.08 3.16 -9.36
N SER A 135 -18.01 2.21 -9.49
CA SER A 135 -19.33 2.30 -8.86
C SER A 135 -19.19 2.28 -7.33
N PRO A 136 -19.92 3.12 -6.59
CA PRO A 136 -19.95 3.07 -5.13
C PRO A 136 -20.25 1.67 -4.58
N ALA A 137 -21.08 0.89 -5.27
CA ALA A 137 -21.39 -0.49 -4.89
C ALA A 137 -20.18 -1.44 -5.05
N PHE A 138 -19.34 -1.24 -6.06
CA PHE A 138 -18.12 -2.02 -6.27
C PHE A 138 -17.04 -1.65 -5.24
N LEU A 139 -16.94 -0.38 -4.89
CA LEU A 139 -16.01 0.09 -3.85
C LEU A 139 -16.45 -0.33 -2.45
N LEU A 140 -17.76 -0.32 -2.15
CA LEU A 140 -18.29 -0.91 -0.92
C LEU A 140 -18.05 -2.43 -0.87
N SER A 141 -18.15 -3.13 -2.02
CA SER A 141 -17.79 -4.54 -2.11
C SER A 141 -16.31 -4.77 -1.81
N LEU A 142 -15.39 -3.96 -2.34
CA LEU A 142 -13.96 -4.06 -2.04
C LEU A 142 -13.64 -3.68 -0.59
N PHE A 143 -14.33 -2.70 -0.03
CA PHE A 143 -14.18 -2.31 1.37
C PHE A 143 -14.71 -3.40 2.31
N ILE A 144 -15.85 -4.03 2.00
CA ILE A 144 -16.37 -5.16 2.77
C ILE A 144 -15.45 -6.37 2.65
N ILE A 145 -14.92 -6.69 1.47
CA ILE A 145 -13.93 -7.76 1.30
C ILE A 145 -12.67 -7.47 2.12
N TRP A 146 -12.20 -6.21 2.12
CA TRP A 146 -11.06 -5.80 2.95
C TRP A 146 -11.37 -5.89 4.45
N VAL A 147 -12.59 -5.54 4.88
CA VAL A 147 -13.02 -5.66 6.28
C VAL A 147 -13.21 -7.12 6.68
N GLU A 148 -13.78 -7.98 5.84
CA GLU A 148 -13.96 -9.41 6.11
C GLU A 148 -12.61 -10.16 6.13
N ASP A 149 -11.64 -9.76 5.28
CA ASP A 149 -10.27 -10.32 5.29
C ASP A 149 -9.39 -9.74 6.42
N ASN A 150 -9.79 -8.64 7.08
CA ASN A 150 -9.03 -7.98 8.17
C ASN A 150 -9.78 -7.90 9.50
N VAL A 151 -10.93 -8.55 9.62
CA VAL A 151 -11.68 -8.73 10.88
C VAL A 151 -11.88 -10.23 11.11
N GLU A 152 -10.77 -10.93 11.38
CA GLU A 152 -10.81 -12.15 12.17
C GLU A 152 -9.55 -12.19 13.06
N GLU A 153 -9.84 -12.05 14.37
CA GLU A 153 -9.09 -12.56 15.53
C GLU A 153 -7.61 -12.19 15.64
N ASP A 154 -7.28 -11.28 16.56
CA ASP A 154 -5.94 -11.17 17.15
C ASP A 154 -5.65 -12.43 17.98
N PRO A 155 -4.84 -13.41 17.51
CA PRO A 155 -4.55 -14.63 18.26
C PRO A 155 -3.38 -14.43 19.23
N PHE A 156 -2.80 -13.22 19.31
CA PHE A 156 -1.57 -12.97 20.05
C PHE A 156 -1.78 -12.66 21.54
N LEU A 157 -3.01 -12.48 22.01
CA LEU A 157 -3.30 -12.31 23.44
C LEU A 157 -3.46 -13.64 24.23
N LEU A 158 -3.32 -14.82 23.60
CA LEU A 158 -3.51 -16.11 24.28
C LEU A 158 -2.38 -17.15 24.10
N ARG A 159 -1.13 -16.74 23.82
CA ARG A 159 0.04 -17.63 23.96
C ARG A 159 1.26 -16.97 24.60
N GLN A 160 1.22 -16.82 25.91
CA GLN A 160 2.39 -17.08 26.77
C GLN A 160 2.08 -18.42 27.45
N PRO A 161 2.89 -19.48 27.25
CA PRO A 161 4.13 -19.56 28.02
C PRO A 161 5.25 -20.33 27.31
N TYR A 162 6.43 -19.74 27.13
CA TYR A 162 7.70 -20.50 27.14
C TYR A 162 8.85 -19.61 27.62
N ARG A 163 8.87 -19.34 28.93
CA ARG A 163 10.14 -19.17 29.65
C ARG A 163 10.56 -20.55 30.16
N HIS A 164 11.43 -21.21 29.41
CA HIS A 164 12.47 -22.09 29.93
C HIS A 164 13.75 -21.53 29.27
N GLY A 165 14.65 -20.85 29.97
CA GLY A 165 15.40 -21.41 31.07
C GLY A 165 16.55 -22.25 30.50
N LEU A 166 17.64 -21.60 30.08
CA LEU A 166 18.97 -22.22 30.05
C LEU A 166 20.00 -21.20 30.52
N HIS A 167 20.44 -21.43 31.76
CA HIS A 167 21.74 -21.03 32.30
C HIS A 167 22.87 -21.77 31.55
N THR A 168 24.10 -21.28 31.78
CA THR A 168 25.45 -21.77 31.37
C THR A 168 25.96 -21.13 30.07
N ALA A 169 27.11 -20.45 30.03
CA ALA A 169 28.24 -20.31 30.95
C ALA A 169 28.78 -18.87 30.96
#